data_AF-A0A497DLS3-F1
#
_entry.id   AF-A0A497DLS3-F1
#
_cell.length_a   1.000
_cell.length_b   1.000
_cell.length_c   1.000
_cell.angle_alpha   90.00
_cell.angle_beta   90.00
_cell.angle_gamma   90.00
#
_symmetry.space_group_name_H-M   'P 1'
#
loop_
_entity.id
_entity.type
_entity.pdbx_description
1 polymer ?
#
loop_
_entity_poly.entity_id
_entity_poly.type
_entity_poly.pdbx_seq_one_letter_code
_entity_poly.pdbx_strand_id
1 'polypeptide(L)'
;MLSPGIMISACGLLLLGMNNKYSLIVNRIRTLTAEMRTLEFGHSAEDRIDCIHRQLPLLNNRMKLVENAVWLYTVGIALFILAIFTIGISQLSDGGLAIQFSFLFFVLGLVVVLIGIFFAAREVRLGYHIVQLEINYAVECAKEDH
;
A
#
# COMPACT_ATOMS: atom_id res chain seq x y z
N MET A 1 6.49 -17.56 -24.51
CA MET A 1 6.64 -17.40 -23.03
C MET A 1 6.11 -16.03 -22.68
N LEU A 2 5.28 -15.88 -21.62
CA LEU A 2 4.96 -14.56 -21.06
C LEU A 2 6.29 -13.90 -20.69
N SER A 3 6.62 -12.78 -21.34
CA SER A 3 7.88 -12.09 -21.09
C SER A 3 7.85 -11.51 -19.68
N PRO A 4 8.84 -11.81 -18.80
CA PRO A 4 8.92 -11.20 -17.48
C PRO A 4 8.87 -9.67 -17.52
N GLY A 5 9.21 -9.05 -18.66
CA GLY A 5 9.05 -7.61 -18.88
C GLY A 5 7.61 -7.11 -18.73
N ILE A 6 6.61 -7.87 -19.19
CA ILE A 6 5.18 -7.50 -19.04
C ILE A 6 4.79 -7.49 -17.55
N MET A 7 5.33 -8.43 -16.78
CA MET A 7 5.07 -8.50 -15.34
C MET A 7 5.68 -7.32 -14.59
N ILE A 8 6.88 -6.88 -14.98
CA ILE A 8 7.49 -5.66 -14.43
C ILE A 8 6.60 -4.45 -14.70
N SER A 9 6.06 -4.30 -15.92
CA SER A 9 5.13 -3.22 -16.24
C SER A 9 3.85 -3.26 -15.40
N ALA A 10 3.25 -4.44 -15.24
CA ALA A 10 2.05 -4.61 -14.41
C ALA A 10 2.35 -4.26 -12.93
N CYS A 11 3.46 -4.73 -12.38
CA CYS A 11 3.90 -4.39 -11.03
C CYS A 11 4.18 -2.89 -10.86
N GLY A 12 4.71 -2.23 -11.91
CA GLY A 12 4.90 -0.78 -11.93
C GLY A 12 3.58 -0.01 -11.75
N LEU A 13 2.51 -0.44 -12.42
CA LEU A 13 1.17 0.13 -12.24
C LEU A 13 0.62 -0.10 -10.83
N LEU A 14 0.81 -1.30 -10.28
CA LEU A 14 0.39 -1.62 -8.91
C LEU A 14 1.13 -0.76 -7.87
N LEU A 15 2.45 -0.62 -8.02
CA LEU A 15 3.26 0.27 -7.18
C LEU A 15 2.82 1.72 -7.28
N LEU A 16 2.55 2.22 -8.47
CA LEU A 16 2.04 3.57 -8.68
C LEU A 16 0.70 3.77 -7.94
N GLY A 17 -0.21 2.82 -8.06
CA GLY A 17 -1.48 2.84 -7.32
C GLY A 17 -1.29 2.88 -5.81
N MET A 18 -0.37 2.08 -5.27
CA MET A 18 -0.08 2.05 -3.83
C MET A 18 0.64 3.32 -3.34
N ASN A 19 1.58 3.87 -4.11
CA ASN A 19 2.26 5.12 -3.78
C ASN A 19 1.32 6.33 -3.76
N ASN A 20 0.34 6.36 -4.68
CA ASN A 20 -0.71 7.38 -4.65
C ASN A 20 -1.55 7.29 -3.38
N LYS A 21 -1.96 6.07 -2.98
CA LYS A 21 -2.68 5.86 -1.72
C LYS A 21 -1.86 6.25 -0.49
N TYR A 22 -0.57 5.90 -0.48
CA TYR A 22 0.35 6.30 0.58
C TYR A 22 0.38 7.82 0.75
N SER A 23 0.56 8.55 -0.35
CA SER A 23 0.58 10.02 -0.36
C SER A 23 -0.74 10.62 0.16
N LEU A 24 -1.88 10.04 -0.20
CA LEU A 24 -3.19 10.49 0.29
C LEU A 24 -3.34 10.30 1.81
N ILE A 25 -2.91 9.16 2.36
CA ILE A 25 -2.97 8.89 3.80
C ILE A 25 -2.06 9.85 4.57
N VAL A 26 -0.83 10.06 4.09
CA VAL A 26 0.12 11.01 4.69
C VAL A 26 -0.48 12.42 4.69
N ASN A 27 -1.07 12.84 3.57
CA ASN A 27 -1.67 14.17 3.46
C ASN A 27 -2.83 14.33 4.46
N ARG A 28 -3.71 13.33 4.60
CA ARG A 28 -4.79 13.33 5.59
C ARG A 28 -4.27 13.47 7.02
N ILE A 29 -3.22 12.74 7.38
CA ILE A 29 -2.57 12.87 8.71
C ILE A 29 -2.04 14.29 8.92
N ARG A 30 -1.39 14.88 7.91
CA ARG A 30 -0.88 16.26 8.00
C ARG A 30 -1.99 17.28 8.18
N THR A 31 -3.10 17.14 7.45
CA THR A 31 -4.28 18.01 7.58
C THR A 31 -4.88 17.93 8.98
N LEU A 32 -5.13 16.72 9.50
CA LEU A 32 -5.66 16.51 10.85
C LEU A 32 -4.72 17.06 11.94
N THR A 33 -3.41 16.89 11.76
CA THR A 33 -2.41 17.43 12.69
C THR A 33 -2.36 18.96 12.65
N ALA A 34 -2.57 19.56 11.48
CA ALA A 34 -2.67 21.01 11.35
C ALA A 34 -3.94 21.55 12.00
N GLU A 35 -5.09 20.88 11.79
CA GLU A 35 -6.37 21.20 12.43
C GLU A 35 -6.25 21.20 13.95
N MET A 36 -5.63 20.16 14.53
CA MET A 36 -5.38 20.06 15.97
C MET A 36 -4.60 21.26 16.53
N ARG A 37 -3.65 21.83 15.77
CA ARG A 37 -2.84 22.99 16.19
C ARG A 37 -3.60 24.31 16.13
N THR A 38 -4.68 24.38 15.35
CA THR A 38 -5.48 25.59 15.14
C THR A 38 -6.70 25.68 16.07
N LEU A 39 -7.05 24.60 16.78
CA LEU A 39 -8.17 24.58 17.71
C LEU A 39 -7.79 25.36 18.98
N GLU A 40 -8.55 26.42 19.27
CA GLU A 40 -8.41 27.22 20.50
C GLU A 40 -9.05 26.49 21.70
N PHE A 41 -8.49 26.67 22.91
CA PHE A 41 -8.96 25.99 24.11
C PHE A 41 -10.41 26.36 24.45
N GLY A 42 -11.30 25.37 24.38
CA GLY A 42 -12.72 25.43 24.74
C GLY A 42 -13.33 24.02 24.72
N HIS A 43 -14.49 23.81 25.36
CA HIS A 43 -15.11 22.48 25.48
C HIS A 43 -15.29 21.78 24.10
N SER A 44 -15.78 22.50 23.09
CA SER A 44 -15.94 21.95 21.73
C SER A 44 -14.61 21.60 21.02
N ALA A 45 -13.50 22.22 21.43
CA ALA A 45 -12.18 21.89 20.90
C ALA A 45 -11.63 20.61 21.51
N GLU A 46 -11.91 20.34 22.80
CA GLU A 46 -11.52 19.10 23.48
C GLU A 46 -12.18 17.87 22.83
N ASP A 47 -13.49 17.92 22.57
CA ASP A 47 -14.22 16.83 21.92
C ASP A 47 -13.68 16.56 20.49
N ARG A 48 -13.34 17.63 19.77
CA ARG A 48 -12.77 17.52 18.41
C ARG A 48 -11.36 16.95 18.41
N ILE A 49 -10.51 17.37 19.36
CA ILE A 49 -9.16 16.86 19.54
C ILE A 49 -9.19 15.36 19.86
N ASP A 50 -10.10 14.93 20.74
CA ASP A 50 -10.29 13.52 21.07
C ASP A 50 -10.75 12.69 19.87
N CYS A 51 -11.64 13.23 19.04
CA CYS A 51 -12.02 12.61 17.77
C CYS A 51 -10.83 12.44 16.83
N ILE A 52 -9.97 13.46 16.68
CA ILE A 52 -8.75 13.39 15.86
C ILE A 52 -7.77 12.34 16.40
N HIS A 53 -7.58 12.28 17.72
CA HIS A 53 -6.74 11.29 18.37
C HIS A 53 -7.20 9.85 18.13
N ARG A 54 -8.51 9.61 18.02
CA ARG A 54 -9.05 8.29 17.67
C ARG A 54 -8.85 7.93 16.20
N GLN A 55 -8.81 8.90 15.28
CA GLN A 55 -8.62 8.66 13.85
C GLN A 55 -7.17 8.39 13.44
N LEU A 56 -6.20 9.05 14.07
CA LEU A 56 -4.76 8.89 13.80
C LEU A 56 -4.25 7.43 13.83
N PRO A 57 -4.55 6.59 14.85
CA PRO A 57 -4.08 5.21 14.88
C PRO A 57 -4.68 4.34 13.77
N LEU A 58 -5.92 4.64 13.34
CA LEU A 58 -6.55 3.94 12.21
C LEU A 58 -5.83 4.24 10.90
N LEU A 59 -5.51 5.51 10.65
CA LEU A 59 -4.72 5.94 9.49
C LEU A 59 -3.30 5.34 9.50
N ASN A 60 -2.67 5.27 10.67
CA ASN A 60 -1.35 4.65 10.83
C ASN A 60 -1.37 3.14 10.52
N ASN A 61 -2.40 2.41 10.98
CA ASN A 61 -2.54 0.99 10.64
C ASN A 61 -2.77 0.76 9.14
N ARG A 62 -3.54 1.63 8.47
CA ARG A 62 -3.65 1.61 7.00
C ARG A 62 -2.31 1.85 6.33
N MET A 63 -1.53 2.82 6.82
CA MET A 63 -0.20 3.13 6.29
C MET A 63 0.71 1.90 6.27
N LYS A 64 0.75 1.14 7.37
CA LYS A 64 1.57 -0.08 7.48
C LYS A 64 1.19 -1.16 6.45
N LEU A 65 -0.09 -1.29 6.13
CA LEU A 65 -0.55 -2.23 5.09
C LEU A 65 -0.11 -1.78 3.69
N VAL A 66 -0.19 -0.47 3.41
CA VAL A 66 0.30 0.11 2.15
C VAL A 66 1.81 -0.09 2.01
N GLU A 67 2.56 0.19 3.08
CA GLU A 67 4.01 0.04 3.15
C GLU A 67 4.42 -1.41 2.86
N ASN A 68 3.81 -2.38 3.54
CA ASN A 68 4.08 -3.80 3.30
C ASN A 68 3.79 -4.23 1.86
N ALA A 69 2.70 -3.74 1.25
CA ALA A 69 2.38 -4.05 -0.15
C ALA A 69 3.43 -3.46 -1.11
N VAL A 70 3.86 -2.22 -0.88
CA VAL A 70 4.93 -1.56 -1.67
C VAL A 70 6.25 -2.33 -1.57
N TRP A 71 6.64 -2.74 -0.37
CA TRP A 71 7.83 -3.57 -0.16
C TRP A 71 7.76 -4.88 -0.93
N LEU A 72 6.66 -5.61 -0.83
CA LEU A 72 6.49 -6.89 -1.53
C LEU A 72 6.53 -6.71 -3.05
N TYR A 73 5.86 -5.69 -3.60
CA TYR A 73 5.94 -5.42 -5.04
C TYR A 73 7.36 -5.05 -5.48
N THR A 74 8.10 -4.30 -4.68
CA THR A 74 9.49 -3.94 -4.97
C THR A 74 10.39 -5.18 -4.99
N VAL A 75 10.25 -6.08 -4.02
CA VAL A 75 10.95 -7.37 -4.00
C VAL A 75 10.57 -8.24 -5.19
N GLY A 76 9.29 -8.29 -5.54
CA GLY A 76 8.79 -9.02 -6.72
C GLY A 76 9.41 -8.52 -8.04
N ILE A 77 9.49 -7.19 -8.22
CA ILE A 77 10.16 -6.58 -9.38
C ILE A 77 11.64 -6.94 -9.42
N ALA A 78 12.34 -6.88 -8.28
CA ALA A 78 13.75 -7.26 -8.22
C ALA A 78 13.98 -8.71 -8.66
N LEU A 79 13.11 -9.64 -8.25
CA LEU A 79 13.17 -11.04 -8.67
C LEU A 79 12.91 -11.21 -10.17
N PHE A 80 11.97 -10.45 -10.75
CA PHE A 80 11.74 -10.48 -12.20
C PHE A 80 12.92 -9.93 -12.99
N ILE A 81 13.60 -8.89 -12.49
CA ILE A 81 14.83 -8.37 -13.10
C ILE A 81 15.93 -9.45 -13.07
N LEU A 82 16.11 -10.15 -11.93
CA LEU A 82 17.04 -11.28 -11.82
C LEU A 82 16.68 -12.43 -12.78
N ALA A 83 15.39 -12.72 -12.97
CA ALA A 83 14.94 -13.72 -13.93
C ALA A 83 15.29 -13.33 -15.38
N ILE A 84 15.12 -12.06 -15.77
CA ILE A 84 15.52 -11.55 -17.10
C ILE A 84 17.04 -11.63 -17.26
N PHE A 85 17.79 -11.22 -16.24
CA PHE A 85 19.25 -11.22 -16.28
C PHE A 85 19.82 -12.63 -16.45
N THR A 86 19.27 -13.62 -15.73
CA THR A 86 19.67 -15.04 -15.85
C THR A 86 19.31 -15.64 -17.21
N ILE A 87 18.19 -15.24 -17.83
CA ILE A 87 17.86 -15.60 -19.23
C ILE A 87 18.89 -15.01 -20.19
N GLY A 88 19.33 -13.77 -19.97
CA GLY A 88 20.39 -13.16 -20.78
C GLY A 88 21.69 -13.95 -20.72
N ILE A 89 22.09 -14.38 -19.51
CA ILE A 89 23.29 -15.20 -19.30
C ILE A 89 23.18 -16.57 -19.96
N SER A 90 21.99 -17.19 -19.97
CA SER A 90 21.80 -18.50 -20.60
C SER A 90 22.03 -18.50 -22.11
N GLN A 91 22.07 -17.34 -22.77
CA GLN A 91 22.38 -17.22 -24.20
C GLN A 91 23.90 -17.23 -24.48
N LEU A 92 24.73 -16.96 -23.47
CA LEU A 92 26.19 -16.87 -23.57
C LEU A 92 26.91 -18.16 -23.14
N SER A 93 26.19 -19.13 -22.59
CA SER A 93 26.71 -20.40 -22.06
C SER A 93 25.77 -21.55 -22.44
N ASP A 94 26.23 -22.80 -22.50
CA ASP A 94 25.42 -24.03 -22.74
C ASP A 94 24.43 -24.34 -21.57
N GLY A 95 23.82 -23.29 -21.01
CA GLY A 95 23.40 -23.20 -19.63
C GLY A 95 22.01 -23.75 -19.35
N GLY A 96 21.90 -25.08 -19.26
CA GLY A 96 20.71 -25.73 -18.69
C GLY A 96 20.39 -25.28 -17.25
N LEU A 97 21.43 -25.03 -16.44
CA LEU A 97 21.25 -24.53 -15.05
C LEU A 97 20.72 -23.10 -15.00
N ALA A 98 21.14 -22.21 -15.91
CA ALA A 98 20.71 -20.81 -15.91
C ALA A 98 19.20 -20.68 -16.19
N ILE A 99 18.67 -21.55 -17.05
CA ILE A 99 17.23 -21.62 -17.33
C ILE A 99 16.45 -22.08 -16.09
N GLN A 100 16.97 -23.06 -15.35
CA GLN A 100 16.34 -23.54 -14.11
C GLN A 100 16.31 -22.44 -13.03
N PHE A 101 17.40 -21.70 -12.84
CA PHE A 101 17.44 -20.57 -11.90
C PHE A 101 16.50 -19.44 -12.30
N SER A 102 16.41 -19.12 -13.60
CA SER A 102 15.47 -18.11 -14.07
C SER A 102 14.02 -18.48 -13.77
N PHE A 103 13.64 -19.74 -14.04
CA PHE A 103 12.30 -20.23 -13.72
C PHE A 103 11.99 -20.14 -12.22
N LEU A 104 12.97 -20.49 -11.36
CA LEU A 104 12.82 -20.37 -9.92
C LEU A 104 12.59 -18.91 -9.48
N PHE A 105 13.39 -17.96 -9.97
CA PHE A 105 13.20 -16.54 -9.67
C PHE A 105 11.86 -16.01 -10.17
N PHE A 106 11.42 -16.47 -11.34
CA PHE A 106 10.12 -16.10 -11.90
C PHE A 106 8.96 -16.57 -11.01
N VAL A 107 8.96 -17.84 -10.60
CA VAL A 107 7.92 -18.40 -9.71
C VAL A 107 7.96 -17.73 -8.35
N LEU A 108 9.14 -17.48 -7.78
CA LEU A 108 9.29 -16.81 -6.49
C LEU A 108 8.77 -15.36 -6.57
N GLY A 109 9.10 -14.64 -7.65
CA GLY A 109 8.59 -13.30 -7.91
C GLY A 109 7.05 -13.26 -8.01
N LEU A 110 6.45 -14.24 -8.70
CA LEU A 110 4.99 -14.38 -8.77
C LEU A 110 4.34 -14.57 -7.40
N VAL A 111 4.90 -15.46 -6.57
CA VAL A 111 4.38 -15.71 -5.22
C VAL A 111 4.47 -14.46 -4.36
N VAL A 112 5.60 -13.74 -4.41
CA VAL A 112 5.80 -12.50 -3.67
C VAL A 112 4.79 -11.43 -4.10
N VAL A 113 4.57 -11.25 -5.41
CA VAL A 113 3.58 -10.30 -5.93
C VAL A 113 2.16 -10.70 -5.51
N LEU A 114 1.83 -11.99 -5.53
CA LEU A 114 0.52 -12.48 -5.08
C LEU A 114 0.26 -12.16 -3.61
N ILE A 115 1.27 -12.31 -2.75
CA ILE A 115 1.20 -11.91 -1.34
C ILE A 115 0.99 -10.39 -1.25
N GLY A 116 1.72 -9.60 -2.06
CA GLY A 116 1.54 -8.14 -2.14
C GLY A 116 0.11 -7.72 -2.50
N ILE A 117 -0.51 -8.42 -3.47
CA ILE A 117 -1.91 -8.19 -3.88
C ILE A 117 -2.86 -8.46 -2.71
N PHE A 118 -2.59 -9.49 -1.89
CA PHE A 118 -3.40 -9.76 -0.70
C PHE A 118 -3.33 -8.61 0.31
N PHE A 119 -2.14 -8.05 0.56
CA PHE A 119 -1.99 -6.86 1.41
C PHE A 119 -2.72 -5.65 0.84
N ALA A 120 -2.61 -5.40 -0.47
CA ALA A 120 -3.33 -4.33 -1.15
C ALA A 120 -4.86 -4.50 -1.07
N ALA A 121 -5.37 -5.73 -1.20
CA ALA A 121 -6.79 -6.02 -1.06
C ALA A 121 -7.29 -5.82 0.38
N ARG A 122 -6.49 -6.21 1.39
CA ARG A 122 -6.80 -5.93 2.79
C ARG A 122 -6.82 -4.43 3.08
N GLU A 123 -5.91 -3.67 2.51
CA GLU A 123 -5.89 -2.21 2.63
C GLU A 123 -7.19 -1.60 2.09
N VAL A 124 -7.66 -2.04 0.92
CA VAL A 124 -8.92 -1.54 0.32
C VAL A 124 -10.11 -1.82 1.24
N ARG A 125 -10.20 -3.04 1.80
CA ARG A 125 -11.28 -3.40 2.73
C ARG A 125 -11.22 -2.58 4.01
N LEU A 126 -10.04 -2.40 4.58
CA LEU A 126 -9.87 -1.60 5.80
C LEU A 126 -10.20 -0.12 5.54
N GLY A 127 -9.79 0.41 4.38
CA GLY A 127 -10.15 1.76 3.95
C GLY A 127 -11.65 1.95 3.81
N TYR A 128 -12.36 0.98 3.22
CA TYR A 128 -13.82 1.02 3.12
C TYR A 128 -14.50 1.03 4.50
N HIS A 129 -14.03 0.19 5.43
CA HIS A 129 -14.59 0.13 6.78
C HIS A 129 -14.38 1.44 7.56
N ILE A 130 -13.21 2.07 7.43
CA ILE A 130 -12.93 3.36 8.09
C ILE A 130 -13.79 4.48 7.50
N VAL A 131 -14.00 4.51 6.19
CA VAL A 131 -14.90 5.49 5.56
C VAL A 131 -16.33 5.32 6.08
N GLN A 132 -16.81 4.10 6.26
CA GLN A 132 -18.13 3.86 6.85
C GLN A 132 -18.22 4.34 8.30
N LEU A 133 -17.17 4.14 9.10
CA LEU A 133 -17.09 4.69 10.45
C LEU A 133 -17.10 6.22 10.44
N GLU A 134 -16.31 6.86 9.57
CA GLU A 134 -16.28 8.32 9.44
C GLU A 134 -17.65 8.89 9.03
N ILE A 135 -18.38 8.23 8.13
CA ILE A 135 -19.74 8.64 7.75
C ILE A 135 -20.69 8.53 8.93
N ASN A 136 -20.63 7.43 9.69
CA ASN A 136 -21.51 7.25 10.85
C ASN A 136 -21.22 8.28 11.95
N TYR A 137 -19.95 8.53 12.27
CA TYR A 137 -19.57 9.56 13.24
C TYR A 137 -19.96 10.97 12.76
N ALA A 138 -19.81 11.28 11.47
CA ALA A 138 -20.24 12.57 10.93
C ALA A 138 -21.76 12.77 11.03
N VAL A 139 -22.54 11.69 10.86
CA VAL A 139 -24.00 11.72 11.04
C VAL A 139 -24.39 11.86 12.52
N GLU A 140 -23.63 11.28 13.44
CA GLU A 140 -23.86 11.43 14.89
C GLU A 140 -23.51 12.84 15.39
N CYS A 141 -22.36 13.41 15.02
CA CYS A 141 -22.01 14.79 15.39
C CYS A 141 -22.98 15.82 14.80
N ALA A 142 -23.50 15.59 13.58
CA ALA A 142 -24.50 16.48 12.98
C ALA A 142 -25.88 16.43 13.68
N LYS A 143 -26.12 15.43 14.54
CA LYS A 143 -27.34 15.35 15.37
C LYS A 143 -27.18 16.04 16.73
N GLU A 144 -25.96 16.27 17.21
CA GLU A 144 -25.70 16.99 18.47
C GLU A 144 -25.72 18.52 18.28
N ASP A 145 -25.61 19.01 17.05
CA ASP A 145 -25.72 20.44 16.69
C ASP A 145 -27.18 20.94 16.50
N HIS A 146 -28.19 20.09 16.71
CA HIS A 146 -29.62 20.40 16.60
C HIS A 146 -30.38 20.19 17.91
#